data_AF-A0BLV0-F1
#
_entry.id   AF-A0BLV0-F1
#
_cell.length_a   1.000
_cell.length_b   1.000
_cell.length_c   1.000
_cell.angle_alpha   90.00
_cell.angle_beta   90.00
_cell.angle_gamma   90.00
#
_symmetry.space_group_name_H-M   'P 1'
#
loop_
_entity.id
_entity.type
_entity.pdbx_description
1 polymer ?
#
loop_
_entity_poly.entity_id
_entity_poly.type
_entity_poly.pdbx_seq_one_letter_code
_entity_poly.pdbx_strand_id
1 'polypeptide(L)'
;MNDPIHNKELRQKLIPLDTNSLKEDLNKSIELGRKKRKQLTLDNPEFNIKQEIEDEKQNIKVQTLIRRGIADGLKMQELLKLKVSAKDNNNPVHSLFRWCMLILYKENPEIYNWSEFKKKVLEKENGQDLRNRLGYQSVIHITQLEGEKTKYLLNLKKPILEQNSKPEELQWVLLKIFDIVEIIYKTHEHAKRINQLVDDLLMQESKIKQYQEDIDKVNQEIQVAKTSLKSLESKSLNDDEIVQE
;
A
#
# COMPACT_ATOMS: atom_id res chain seq x y z
N MET A 1 -54.75 21.97 -27.04
CA MET A 1 -54.72 20.88 -26.05
C MET A 1 -53.37 20.22 -26.17
N ASN A 2 -52.59 20.34 -25.10
CA ASN A 2 -51.24 19.82 -24.96
C ASN A 2 -51.30 18.31 -24.70
N ASP A 3 -50.40 17.54 -25.30
CA ASP A 3 -49.49 16.67 -24.54
C ASP A 3 -48.41 16.03 -25.45
N PRO A 4 -47.12 16.27 -25.17
CA PRO A 4 -46.02 15.47 -25.68
C PRO A 4 -45.65 14.42 -24.62
N ILE A 5 -46.10 13.18 -24.81
CA ILE A 5 -45.59 12.03 -24.05
C ILE A 5 -44.54 11.35 -24.92
N HIS A 6 -43.27 11.72 -24.78
CA HIS A 6 -42.10 10.87 -25.08
C HIS A 6 -40.81 11.62 -24.71
N ASN A 7 -40.53 11.78 -23.40
CA ASN A 7 -39.14 11.98 -22.92
C ASN A 7 -39.01 11.93 -21.39
N LYS A 8 -39.46 10.86 -20.73
CA LYS A 8 -39.38 10.78 -19.25
C LYS A 8 -38.97 9.44 -18.64
N GLU A 9 -38.37 8.52 -19.40
CA GLU A 9 -37.92 7.23 -18.84
C GLU A 9 -36.42 6.93 -18.99
N LEU A 10 -35.59 7.95 -19.25
CA LEU A 10 -34.12 7.83 -19.18
C LEU A 10 -33.52 8.66 -18.03
N ARG A 11 -34.25 8.76 -16.92
CA ARG A 11 -33.60 9.00 -15.61
C ARG A 11 -33.29 7.63 -15.02
N GLN A 12 -32.21 7.02 -15.51
CA GLN A 12 -31.51 5.98 -14.77
C GLN A 12 -31.28 6.53 -13.37
N LYS A 13 -31.98 5.95 -12.40
CA LYS A 13 -31.71 6.15 -10.98
C LYS A 13 -30.26 5.80 -10.77
N LEU A 14 -29.42 6.81 -10.56
CA LEU A 14 -28.13 6.65 -9.90
C LEU A 14 -28.44 6.05 -8.53
N ILE A 15 -28.37 4.73 -8.44
CA ILE A 15 -28.44 3.99 -7.19
C ILE A 15 -27.25 4.54 -6.37
N PRO A 16 -27.47 5.12 -5.19
CA PRO A 16 -26.37 5.51 -4.33
C PRO A 16 -25.57 4.24 -4.03
N LEU A 17 -24.30 4.20 -4.45
CA LEU A 17 -23.42 3.09 -4.13
C LEU A 17 -23.36 2.96 -2.60
N ASP A 18 -23.98 1.92 -2.07
CA ASP A 18 -24.01 1.67 -0.63
C ASP A 18 -22.63 1.18 -0.18
N THR A 19 -21.82 2.13 0.26
CA THR A 19 -20.49 1.88 0.82
C THR A 19 -20.50 0.91 2.01
N ASN A 20 -21.64 0.66 2.65
CA ASN A 20 -21.75 -0.33 3.73
C ASN A 20 -21.82 -1.75 3.18
N SER A 21 -22.55 -1.99 2.10
CA SER A 21 -22.58 -3.29 1.40
C SER A 21 -21.19 -3.68 0.87
N LEU A 22 -20.44 -2.72 0.33
CA LEU A 22 -19.05 -2.95 -0.11
C LEU A 22 -18.10 -3.27 1.06
N LYS A 23 -18.32 -2.66 2.24
CA LYS A 23 -17.55 -2.99 3.46
C LYS A 23 -17.91 -4.37 4.01
N GLU A 24 -19.16 -4.78 3.95
CA GLU A 24 -19.59 -6.12 4.39
C GLU A 24 -19.04 -7.23 3.50
N ASP A 25 -19.10 -7.07 2.18
CA ASP A 25 -18.56 -8.06 1.24
C ASP A 25 -17.03 -8.16 1.31
N LEU A 26 -16.37 -7.03 1.58
CA LEU A 26 -14.95 -6.99 1.89
C LEU A 26 -14.63 -7.75 3.19
N ASN A 27 -15.37 -7.49 4.27
CA ASN A 27 -15.17 -8.17 5.55
C ASN A 27 -15.40 -9.68 5.43
N LYS A 28 -16.43 -10.11 4.69
CA LYS A 28 -16.68 -11.53 4.39
C LYS A 28 -15.54 -12.16 3.61
N SER A 29 -14.99 -11.47 2.62
CA SER A 29 -13.85 -11.96 1.82
C SER A 29 -12.57 -12.08 2.66
N ILE A 30 -12.31 -11.11 3.54
CA ILE A 30 -11.19 -11.13 4.49
C ILE A 30 -11.35 -12.30 5.47
N GLU A 31 -12.55 -12.55 5.97
CA GLU A 31 -12.83 -13.63 6.91
C GLU A 31 -12.75 -15.02 6.26
N LEU A 32 -13.22 -15.15 5.02
CA LEU A 32 -13.08 -16.38 4.23
C LEU A 32 -11.59 -16.69 3.94
N GLY A 33 -10.80 -15.65 3.66
CA GLY A 33 -9.35 -15.73 3.57
C GLY A 33 -8.75 -16.26 4.88
N ARG A 34 -9.04 -15.61 6.02
CA ARG A 34 -8.57 -16.04 7.35
C ARG A 34 -8.90 -17.49 7.69
N LYS A 35 -10.10 -17.98 7.33
CA LYS A 35 -10.52 -19.38 7.57
C LYS A 35 -9.72 -20.38 6.73
N LYS A 36 -9.53 -20.13 5.43
CA LYS A 36 -8.67 -20.99 4.57
C LYS A 36 -7.21 -20.97 5.02
N ARG A 37 -6.74 -19.84 5.54
CA ARG A 37 -5.36 -19.64 6.01
C ARG A 37 -5.03 -20.42 7.29
N LYS A 38 -5.95 -20.47 8.27
CA LYS A 38 -5.82 -21.28 9.49
C LYS A 38 -5.64 -22.79 9.22
N GLN A 39 -6.06 -23.25 8.04
CA GLN A 39 -5.99 -24.65 7.64
C GLN A 39 -4.66 -25.02 6.97
N LEU A 40 -3.87 -24.03 6.53
CA LEU A 40 -2.56 -24.20 5.90
C LEU A 40 -1.37 -23.87 6.83
N THR A 41 -1.64 -23.42 8.07
CA THR A 41 -0.66 -22.78 8.98
C THR A 41 0.12 -23.74 9.87
N LEU A 42 0.04 -25.05 9.66
CA LEU A 42 0.86 -26.01 10.41
C LEU A 42 2.30 -26.00 9.85
N ASP A 43 3.12 -25.11 10.43
CA ASP A 43 4.58 -25.15 10.59
C ASP A 43 5.53 -24.84 9.40
N ASN A 44 5.25 -23.81 8.58
CA ASN A 44 6.28 -23.24 7.69
C ASN A 44 6.39 -21.69 7.83
N PRO A 45 7.47 -21.17 8.45
CA PRO A 45 7.73 -19.73 8.56
C PRO A 45 7.73 -18.98 7.22
N GLU A 46 8.24 -19.60 6.15
CA GLU A 46 8.26 -19.02 4.80
C GLU A 46 6.84 -18.85 4.25
N PHE A 47 5.98 -19.84 4.48
CA PHE A 47 4.57 -19.78 4.08
C PHE A 47 3.83 -18.66 4.80
N ASN A 48 4.10 -18.46 6.09
CA ASN A 48 3.51 -17.37 6.88
C ASN A 48 3.92 -15.98 6.34
N ILE A 49 5.21 -15.80 6.01
CA ILE A 49 5.71 -14.54 5.45
C ILE A 49 5.10 -14.27 4.06
N LYS A 50 5.09 -15.28 3.17
CA LYS A 50 4.45 -15.17 1.84
C LYS A 50 2.97 -14.82 1.94
N GLN A 51 2.28 -15.39 2.91
CA GLN A 51 0.88 -15.12 3.17
C GLN A 51 0.64 -13.69 3.66
N GLU A 52 1.48 -13.20 4.57
CA GLU A 52 1.40 -11.82 5.06
C GLU A 52 1.64 -10.82 3.91
N ILE A 53 2.60 -11.10 3.03
CA ILE A 53 2.84 -10.29 1.82
C ILE A 53 1.57 -10.22 0.94
N GLU A 54 0.90 -11.34 0.69
CA GLU A 54 -0.32 -11.36 -0.12
C GLU A 54 -1.49 -10.63 0.56
N ASP A 55 -1.60 -10.70 1.89
CA ASP A 55 -2.60 -9.94 2.64
C ASP A 55 -2.35 -8.42 2.53
N GLU A 56 -1.10 -7.98 2.65
CA GLU A 56 -0.74 -6.58 2.49
C GLU A 56 -0.99 -6.08 1.06
N LYS A 57 -0.68 -6.90 0.03
CA LYS A 57 -1.02 -6.58 -1.37
C LYS A 57 -2.54 -6.46 -1.56
N GLN A 58 -3.33 -7.32 -0.93
CA GLN A 58 -4.77 -7.24 -1.00
C GLN A 58 -5.31 -5.98 -0.31
N ASN A 59 -4.73 -5.61 0.84
CA ASN A 59 -5.04 -4.34 1.51
C ASN A 59 -4.79 -3.15 0.58
N ILE A 60 -3.64 -3.09 -0.11
CA ILE A 60 -3.34 -2.03 -1.10
C ILE A 60 -4.38 -1.98 -2.22
N LYS A 61 -4.81 -3.12 -2.76
CA LYS A 61 -5.84 -3.18 -3.81
C LYS A 61 -7.17 -2.59 -3.32
N VAL A 62 -7.59 -2.97 -2.12
CA VAL A 62 -8.83 -2.50 -1.49
C VAL A 62 -8.77 -0.99 -1.24
N GLN A 63 -7.68 -0.51 -0.66
CA GLN A 63 -7.42 0.92 -0.44
C GLN A 63 -7.49 1.70 -1.77
N THR A 64 -6.90 1.17 -2.84
CA THR A 64 -6.94 1.78 -4.18
C THR A 64 -8.37 1.89 -4.71
N LEU A 65 -9.21 0.87 -4.54
CA LEU A 65 -10.62 0.90 -4.96
C LEU A 65 -11.43 1.94 -4.19
N ILE A 66 -11.27 1.98 -2.86
CA ILE A 66 -11.93 2.98 -2.00
C ILE A 66 -11.51 4.39 -2.43
N ARG A 67 -10.21 4.60 -2.64
CA ARG A 67 -9.67 5.90 -3.07
C ARG A 67 -10.29 6.38 -4.39
N ARG A 68 -10.41 5.50 -5.39
CA ARG A 68 -11.06 5.81 -6.67
C ARG A 68 -12.51 6.22 -6.48
N GLY A 69 -13.27 5.43 -5.70
CA GLY A 69 -14.67 5.73 -5.40
C GLY A 69 -14.86 7.08 -4.70
N ILE A 70 -13.95 7.45 -3.78
CA ILE A 70 -13.97 8.78 -3.16
C ILE A 70 -13.65 9.87 -4.19
N ALA A 71 -12.60 9.68 -4.99
CA ALA A 71 -12.14 10.66 -5.97
C ALA A 71 -13.21 10.96 -7.04
N ASP A 72 -13.93 9.95 -7.53
CA ASP A 72 -14.99 10.12 -8.53
C ASP A 72 -16.15 10.99 -8.04
N GLY A 73 -16.38 11.04 -6.71
CA GLY A 73 -17.41 11.88 -6.09
C GLY A 73 -16.98 13.32 -5.80
N LEU A 74 -15.72 13.69 -6.04
CA LEU A 74 -15.21 15.02 -5.69
C LEU A 74 -15.67 16.11 -6.68
N LYS A 75 -16.29 17.17 -6.14
CA LYS A 75 -16.60 18.40 -6.87
C LYS A 75 -15.42 19.38 -6.79
N MET A 76 -14.42 19.19 -7.63
CA MET A 76 -13.14 19.93 -7.56
C MET A 76 -13.27 21.45 -7.62
N GLN A 77 -14.28 21.95 -8.34
CA GLN A 77 -14.63 23.37 -8.42
C GLN A 77 -14.88 24.03 -7.05
N GLU A 78 -15.28 23.27 -6.03
CA GLU A 78 -15.47 23.79 -4.67
C GLU A 78 -14.15 24.29 -4.05
N LEU A 79 -13.01 23.71 -4.45
CA LEU A 79 -11.69 24.16 -3.99
C LEU A 79 -11.35 25.57 -4.47
N LEU A 80 -11.97 26.08 -5.53
CA LEU A 80 -11.78 27.46 -5.99
C LEU A 80 -12.29 28.49 -4.97
N LYS A 81 -13.14 28.07 -4.03
CA LYS A 81 -13.67 28.90 -2.94
C LYS A 81 -12.69 29.06 -1.77
N LEU A 82 -11.57 28.33 -1.77
CA LEU A 82 -10.50 28.49 -0.79
C LEU A 82 -9.96 29.92 -0.80
N LYS A 83 -10.08 30.62 0.33
CA LYS A 83 -9.57 31.98 0.50
C LYS A 83 -8.14 31.94 1.03
N VAL A 84 -7.20 31.57 0.16
CA VAL A 84 -5.77 31.56 0.49
C VAL A 84 -5.12 32.82 -0.06
N SER A 85 -4.52 33.63 0.82
CA SER A 85 -3.69 34.75 0.42
C SER A 85 -2.30 34.23 0.03
N ALA A 86 -1.78 34.70 -1.11
CA ALA A 86 -0.41 34.39 -1.53
C ALA A 86 0.66 34.94 -0.54
N LYS A 87 0.29 35.89 0.33
CA LYS A 87 1.18 36.47 1.34
C LYS A 87 1.10 35.76 2.70
N ASP A 88 0.11 34.90 2.91
CA ASP A 88 -0.09 34.19 4.17
C ASP A 88 0.61 32.83 4.13
N ASN A 89 1.93 32.84 4.30
CA ASN A 89 2.76 31.63 4.30
C ASN A 89 2.45 30.67 5.45
N ASN A 90 1.74 31.13 6.49
CA ASN A 90 1.36 30.32 7.63
C ASN A 90 0.04 29.57 7.41
N ASN A 91 -0.65 29.82 6.29
CA ASN A 91 -1.89 29.12 5.98
C ASN A 91 -1.61 27.63 5.74
N PRO A 92 -2.20 26.72 6.55
CA PRO A 92 -1.92 25.28 6.43
C PRO A 92 -2.42 24.69 5.10
N VAL A 93 -3.33 25.36 4.38
CA VAL A 93 -3.73 24.97 3.02
C VAL A 93 -2.54 24.98 2.05
N HIS A 94 -1.51 25.80 2.31
CA HIS A 94 -0.27 25.73 1.52
C HIS A 94 0.39 24.35 1.58
N SER A 95 0.35 23.71 2.74
CA SER A 95 0.89 22.36 2.88
C SER A 95 0.11 21.33 2.06
N LEU A 96 -1.22 21.50 1.94
CA LEU A 96 -2.07 20.60 1.16
C LEU A 96 -1.71 20.63 -0.33
N PHE A 97 -1.65 21.82 -0.95
CA PHE A 97 -1.35 21.86 -2.39
C PHE A 97 0.11 21.54 -2.69
N ARG A 98 1.05 21.94 -1.81
CA ARG A 98 2.46 21.55 -1.95
C ARG A 98 2.60 20.03 -1.91
N TRP A 99 1.87 19.38 -1.02
CA TRP A 99 1.78 17.93 -0.98
C TRP A 99 1.20 17.36 -2.28
N CYS A 100 0.15 17.95 -2.85
CA CYS A 100 -0.35 17.54 -4.16
C CYS A 100 0.75 17.62 -5.23
N MET A 101 1.49 18.72 -5.29
CA MET A 101 2.57 18.88 -6.28
C MET A 101 3.67 17.84 -6.09
N LEU A 102 4.08 17.60 -4.85
CA LEU A 102 5.11 16.61 -4.53
C LEU A 102 4.66 15.18 -4.85
N ILE A 103 3.52 14.75 -4.32
CA ILE A 103 3.09 13.34 -4.37
C ILE A 103 2.41 12.99 -5.68
N LEU A 104 1.57 13.88 -6.19
CA LEU A 104 0.73 13.61 -7.36
C LEU A 104 1.36 14.12 -8.66
N TYR A 105 2.03 15.26 -8.63
CA TYR A 105 2.67 15.79 -9.83
C TYR A 105 4.14 15.37 -9.96
N LYS A 106 4.76 14.91 -8.87
CA LYS A 106 6.21 14.59 -8.81
C LYS A 106 7.05 15.80 -9.20
N GLU A 107 6.61 16.97 -8.77
CA GLU A 107 7.26 18.25 -9.03
C GLU A 107 7.76 18.88 -7.73
N ASN A 108 8.72 19.80 -7.85
CA ASN A 108 9.21 20.55 -6.70
C ASN A 108 8.10 21.51 -6.20
N PRO A 109 7.58 21.37 -4.97
CA PRO A 109 6.51 22.23 -4.48
C PRO A 109 6.93 23.68 -4.23
N GLU A 110 8.22 23.95 -4.03
CA GLU A 110 8.71 25.29 -3.71
C GLU A 110 8.70 26.25 -4.90
N ILE A 111 8.59 25.74 -6.13
CA ILE A 111 8.45 26.57 -7.33
C ILE A 111 7.00 26.99 -7.60
N TYR A 112 6.05 26.56 -6.76
CA TYR A 112 4.63 26.85 -6.91
C TYR A 112 4.11 27.73 -5.78
N ASN A 113 3.57 28.89 -6.13
CA ASN A 113 2.69 29.63 -5.24
C ASN A 113 1.22 29.23 -5.44
N TRP A 114 0.36 29.64 -4.51
CA TRP A 114 -1.08 29.33 -4.57
C TRP A 114 -1.75 29.79 -5.87
N SER A 115 -1.38 30.95 -6.41
CA SER A 115 -1.97 31.49 -7.64
C SER A 115 -1.65 30.59 -8.84
N GLU A 116 -0.39 30.13 -8.93
CA GLU A 116 0.04 29.21 -9.98
C GLU A 116 -0.61 27.84 -9.86
N PHE A 117 -0.68 27.30 -8.64
CA PHE A 117 -1.38 26.05 -8.37
C PHE A 117 -2.85 26.17 -8.78
N LYS A 118 -3.54 27.22 -8.31
CA LYS A 118 -4.94 27.47 -8.64
C LYS A 118 -5.16 27.52 -10.15
N LYS A 119 -4.34 28.29 -10.88
CA LYS A 119 -4.48 28.43 -12.34
C LYS A 119 -4.17 27.14 -13.10
N LYS A 120 -3.06 26.47 -12.78
CA LYS A 120 -2.57 25.30 -13.54
C LYS A 120 -3.29 24.01 -13.18
N VAL A 121 -3.77 23.89 -11.95
CA VAL A 121 -4.30 22.63 -11.39
C VAL A 121 -5.82 22.71 -11.16
N LEU A 122 -6.33 23.77 -10.53
CA LEU A 122 -7.75 23.85 -10.17
C LEU A 122 -8.64 24.46 -11.25
N GLU A 123 -8.20 25.53 -11.89
CA GLU A 123 -8.97 26.24 -12.93
C GLU A 123 -8.85 25.53 -14.28
N LYS A 124 -7.69 24.94 -14.59
CA LYS A 124 -7.50 24.12 -15.79
C LYS A 124 -8.41 22.89 -15.73
N GLU A 125 -9.22 22.71 -16.77
CA GLU A 125 -10.15 21.57 -16.90
C GLU A 125 -11.03 21.37 -15.64
N ASN A 126 -11.34 22.46 -14.93
CA ASN A 126 -12.11 22.44 -13.67
C ASN A 126 -11.55 21.46 -12.61
N GLY A 127 -10.23 21.27 -12.56
CA GLY A 127 -9.57 20.40 -11.59
C GLY A 127 -9.69 18.91 -11.89
N GLN A 128 -10.10 18.55 -13.11
CA GLN A 128 -10.30 17.16 -13.52
C GLN A 128 -8.98 16.34 -13.46
N ASP A 129 -7.85 16.94 -13.86
CA ASP A 129 -6.54 16.29 -13.75
C ASP A 129 -6.18 15.97 -12.29
N LEU A 130 -6.40 16.91 -11.36
CA LEU A 130 -6.19 16.67 -9.94
C LEU A 130 -7.09 15.55 -9.41
N ARG A 131 -8.37 15.52 -9.80
CA ARG A 131 -9.29 14.42 -9.46
C ARG A 131 -8.77 13.08 -9.94
N ASN A 132 -8.33 13.03 -11.20
CA ASN A 132 -7.78 11.82 -11.81
C ASN A 132 -6.53 11.35 -11.07
N ARG A 133 -5.63 12.26 -10.70
CA ARG A 133 -4.42 11.91 -9.95
C ARG A 133 -4.74 11.40 -8.54
N LEU A 134 -5.63 12.09 -7.83
CA LEU A 134 -6.11 11.68 -6.50
C LEU A 134 -6.68 10.25 -6.51
N GLY A 135 -7.43 9.88 -7.54
CA GLY A 135 -8.07 8.56 -7.63
C GLY A 135 -7.18 7.47 -8.24
N TYR A 136 -6.46 7.77 -9.32
CA TYR A 136 -5.97 6.76 -10.26
C TYR A 136 -4.45 6.66 -10.32
N GLN A 137 -3.71 7.65 -9.86
CA GLN A 137 -2.24 7.60 -9.86
C GLN A 137 -1.72 6.53 -8.90
N SER A 138 -0.69 5.80 -9.31
CA SER A 138 -0.01 4.86 -8.41
C SER A 138 0.69 5.62 -7.29
N VAL A 139 0.44 5.20 -6.05
CA VAL A 139 1.05 5.76 -4.82
C VAL A 139 1.80 4.71 -4.01
N ILE A 140 2.04 3.54 -4.61
CA ILE A 140 2.76 2.44 -3.96
C ILE A 140 4.25 2.82 -3.79
N HIS A 141 4.79 3.62 -4.72
CA HIS A 141 6.19 4.02 -4.75
C HIS A 141 6.46 5.40 -4.14
N ILE A 142 5.77 5.74 -3.03
CA ILE A 142 6.19 6.93 -2.29
C ILE A 142 7.40 6.60 -1.40
N THR A 143 8.39 7.49 -1.43
CA THR A 143 9.60 7.40 -0.61
C THR A 143 9.29 7.59 0.88
N GLN A 144 10.24 7.24 1.75
CA GLN A 144 10.09 7.48 3.20
C GLN A 144 9.84 8.97 3.51
N LEU A 145 10.59 9.87 2.89
CA LEU A 145 10.43 11.31 3.10
C LEU A 145 9.03 11.79 2.65
N GLU A 146 8.54 11.28 1.53
CA GLU A 146 7.18 11.56 1.05
C GLU A 146 6.11 11.01 2.02
N GLY A 147 6.36 9.83 2.62
CA GLY A 147 5.53 9.25 3.67
C GLY A 147 5.46 10.14 4.91
N GLU A 148 6.60 10.67 5.38
CA GLU A 148 6.67 11.60 6.50
C GLU A 148 5.93 12.92 6.21
N LYS A 149 6.09 13.47 5.01
CA LYS A 149 5.34 14.66 4.57
C LYS A 149 3.83 14.41 4.50
N THR A 150 3.43 13.22 4.06
CA THR A 150 2.01 12.80 4.04
C THR A 150 1.45 12.68 5.46
N LYS A 151 2.21 12.06 6.38
CA LYS A 151 1.85 11.98 7.80
C LYS A 151 1.73 13.36 8.45
N TYR A 152 2.66 14.25 8.15
CA TYR A 152 2.60 15.64 8.62
C TYR A 152 1.34 16.36 8.11
N LEU A 153 1.00 16.20 6.83
CA LEU A 153 -0.23 16.77 6.28
C LEU A 153 -1.49 16.27 7.02
N LEU A 154 -1.56 14.99 7.39
CA LEU A 154 -2.67 14.44 8.17
C LEU A 154 -2.84 15.14 9.53
N ASN A 155 -1.74 15.56 10.17
CA ASN A 155 -1.80 16.35 11.42
C ASN A 155 -2.40 17.75 11.19
N LEU A 156 -2.33 18.27 9.96
CA LEU A 156 -2.94 19.55 9.58
C LEU A 156 -4.41 19.44 9.16
N LYS A 157 -5.01 18.23 9.16
CA LYS A 157 -6.42 18.02 8.79
C LYS A 157 -7.36 18.92 9.58
N LYS A 158 -7.25 18.91 10.90
CA LYS A 158 -8.10 19.71 11.80
C LYS A 158 -8.00 21.21 11.52
N PRO A 159 -6.80 21.84 11.56
CA PRO A 159 -6.70 23.29 11.32
C PRO A 159 -7.14 23.69 9.90
N ILE A 160 -6.90 22.86 8.88
CA ILE A 160 -7.35 23.13 7.51
C ILE A 160 -8.88 23.11 7.42
N LEU A 161 -9.53 22.11 8.02
CA LEU A 161 -10.99 22.01 8.01
C LEU A 161 -11.67 23.11 8.82
N GLU A 162 -11.09 23.52 9.96
CA GLU A 162 -11.64 24.58 10.80
C GLU A 162 -11.59 25.94 10.09
N GLN A 163 -10.46 26.27 9.48
CA GLN A 163 -10.29 27.53 8.71
C GLN A 163 -11.16 27.58 7.45
N ASN A 164 -11.57 26.43 6.93
CA ASN A 164 -12.36 26.30 5.71
C ASN A 164 -13.71 25.61 5.96
N SER A 165 -14.30 25.88 7.13
CA SER A 165 -15.57 25.30 7.57
C SER A 165 -16.79 25.79 6.78
N LYS A 166 -16.63 26.86 5.98
CA LYS A 166 -17.68 27.39 5.10
C LYS A 166 -17.12 27.70 3.71
N PRO A 167 -17.86 27.42 2.63
CA PRO A 167 -19.17 26.74 2.61
C PRO A 167 -19.05 25.23 2.93
N GLU A 168 -20.16 24.61 3.31
CA GLU A 168 -20.20 23.18 3.72
C GLU A 168 -19.69 22.26 2.61
N GLU A 169 -19.96 22.58 1.35
CA GLU A 169 -19.49 21.81 0.20
C GLU A 169 -17.96 21.83 0.07
N LEU A 170 -17.32 22.96 0.37
CA LEU A 170 -15.86 23.06 0.41
C LEU A 170 -15.30 22.19 1.54
N GLN A 171 -15.90 22.27 2.72
CA GLN A 171 -15.49 21.46 3.87
C GLN A 171 -15.63 19.96 3.56
N TRP A 172 -16.73 19.55 2.93
CA TRP A 172 -16.95 18.17 2.50
C TRP A 172 -15.87 17.71 1.51
N VAL A 173 -15.56 18.51 0.49
CA VAL A 173 -14.50 18.18 -0.48
C VAL A 173 -13.13 18.06 0.20
N LEU A 174 -12.77 18.98 1.09
CA LEU A 174 -11.53 18.90 1.86
C LEU A 174 -11.48 17.64 2.73
N LEU A 175 -12.57 17.29 3.40
CA LEU A 175 -12.66 16.08 4.20
C LEU A 175 -12.41 14.83 3.34
N LYS A 176 -13.01 14.76 2.14
CA LYS A 176 -12.79 13.66 1.20
C LYS A 176 -11.38 13.62 0.62
N ILE A 177 -10.74 14.76 0.39
CA ILE A 177 -9.32 14.80 0.04
C ILE A 177 -8.47 14.25 1.18
N PHE A 178 -8.77 14.58 2.44
CA PHE A 178 -8.07 14.00 3.58
C PHE A 178 -8.30 12.51 3.75
N ASP A 179 -9.50 12.00 3.44
CA ASP A 179 -9.75 10.56 3.39
C ASP A 179 -8.82 9.90 2.34
N ILE A 180 -8.61 10.53 1.18
CA ILE A 180 -7.64 10.07 0.16
C ILE A 180 -6.20 10.14 0.66
N VAL A 181 -5.79 11.22 1.32
CA VAL A 181 -4.44 11.37 1.90
C VAL A 181 -4.18 10.25 2.92
N GLU A 182 -5.16 9.93 3.75
CA GLU A 182 -5.06 8.85 4.75
C GLU A 182 -4.90 7.48 4.07
N ILE A 183 -5.65 7.24 2.99
CA ILE A 183 -5.53 6.02 2.18
C ILE A 183 -4.13 5.92 1.54
N ILE A 184 -3.59 7.03 1.04
CA ILE A 184 -2.23 7.08 0.46
C ILE A 184 -1.19 6.74 1.54
N TYR A 185 -1.32 7.31 2.75
CA TYR A 185 -0.43 6.99 3.86
C TYR A 185 -0.53 5.52 4.29
N LYS A 186 -1.74 4.95 4.41
CA LYS A 186 -1.92 3.51 4.70
C LYS A 186 -1.30 2.63 3.62
N THR A 187 -1.48 2.99 2.35
CA THR A 187 -0.87 2.27 1.21
C THR A 187 0.65 2.25 1.32
N HIS A 188 1.26 3.35 1.75
CA HIS A 188 2.70 3.42 2.01
C HIS A 188 3.14 2.51 3.15
N GLU A 189 2.42 2.51 4.27
CA GLU A 189 2.74 1.63 5.40
C GLU A 189 2.65 0.14 5.01
N HIS A 190 1.63 -0.23 4.23
CA HIS A 190 1.51 -1.58 3.68
C HIS A 190 2.67 -1.93 2.73
N ALA A 191 3.05 -1.02 1.82
CA ALA A 191 4.19 -1.23 0.92
C ALA A 191 5.51 -1.36 1.69
N LYS A 192 5.70 -0.56 2.73
CA LYS A 192 6.85 -0.64 3.63
C LYS A 192 6.90 -1.98 4.36
N ARG A 193 5.76 -2.48 4.85
CA ARG A 193 5.65 -3.79 5.50
C ARG A 193 5.99 -4.93 4.53
N ILE A 194 5.51 -4.85 3.29
CA ILE A 194 5.87 -5.83 2.24
C ILE A 194 7.38 -5.88 2.04
N ASN A 195 8.06 -4.72 1.93
CA ASN A 195 9.50 -4.70 1.75
C ASN A 195 10.24 -5.37 2.92
N GLN A 196 9.83 -5.09 4.16
CA GLN A 196 10.40 -5.75 5.34
C GLN A 196 10.20 -7.28 5.32
N LEU A 197 9.00 -7.73 4.94
CA LEU A 197 8.70 -9.16 4.84
C LEU A 197 9.50 -9.84 3.72
N VAL A 198 9.74 -9.15 2.61
CA VAL A 198 10.60 -9.64 1.53
C VAL A 198 12.05 -9.76 2.02
N ASP A 199 12.55 -8.78 2.76
CA ASP A 199 13.89 -8.84 3.36
C ASP A 199 14.02 -10.01 4.35
N ASP A 200 13.00 -10.21 5.20
CA ASP A 200 12.93 -11.35 6.13
C ASP A 200 12.94 -12.69 5.39
N LEU A 201 12.23 -12.79 4.26
CA LEU A 201 12.18 -13.98 3.42
C LEU A 201 13.54 -14.27 2.78
N LEU A 202 14.21 -13.26 2.23
CA LEU A 202 15.56 -13.39 1.67
C LEU A 202 16.58 -13.84 2.73
N MET A 203 16.45 -13.32 3.96
CA MET A 203 17.29 -13.75 5.08
C MET A 203 17.04 -15.22 5.45
N GLN A 204 15.79 -15.69 5.44
CA GLN A 204 15.46 -17.09 5.68
C GLN A 204 16.01 -18.01 4.58
N GLU A 205 15.84 -17.64 3.31
CA GLU A 205 16.37 -18.40 2.17
C GLU A 205 17.91 -18.52 2.26
N SER A 206 18.59 -17.45 2.65
CA SER A 206 20.04 -17.46 2.87
C SER A 206 20.46 -18.45 3.97
N LYS A 207 19.76 -18.45 5.12
CA LYS A 207 20.01 -19.39 6.22
C LYS A 207 19.76 -20.85 5.81
N ILE A 208 18.69 -21.11 5.05
CA ILE A 208 18.40 -22.47 4.57
C ILE A 208 19.52 -22.98 3.66
N LYS A 209 20.02 -22.14 2.74
CA LYS A 209 21.16 -22.49 1.89
C LYS A 209 22.41 -22.80 2.71
N GLN A 210 22.71 -21.98 3.72
CA GLN A 210 23.84 -22.22 4.62
C GLN A 210 23.71 -23.56 5.37
N TYR A 211 22.53 -23.89 5.89
CA TYR A 211 22.29 -25.19 6.53
C TYR A 211 22.43 -26.37 5.56
N GLN A 212 22.02 -26.21 4.30
CA GLN A 212 22.21 -27.26 3.28
C GLN A 212 23.70 -27.49 3.01
N GLU A 213 24.50 -26.44 2.87
CA GLU A 213 25.96 -26.53 2.71
C GLU A 213 26.63 -27.22 3.91
N ASP A 214 26.22 -26.88 5.14
CA ASP A 214 26.73 -27.51 6.36
C ASP A 214 26.36 -29.00 6.45
N ILE A 215 25.13 -29.36 6.10
CA ILE A 215 24.68 -30.76 6.05
C ILE A 215 25.49 -31.56 5.03
N ASP A 216 25.73 -30.99 3.84
CA ASP A 216 26.52 -31.65 2.80
C ASP A 216 27.97 -31.88 3.25
N LYS A 217 28.56 -30.90 3.95
CA LYS A 217 29.90 -31.04 4.54
C LYS A 217 29.93 -32.14 5.61
N VAL A 218 28.97 -32.16 6.52
CA VAL A 218 28.88 -33.22 7.55
C VAL A 218 28.68 -34.60 6.92
N ASN A 219 27.85 -34.69 5.88
CA ASN A 219 27.65 -35.94 5.14
C ASN A 219 28.95 -36.44 4.48
N GLN A 220 29.77 -35.53 3.91
CA GLN A 220 31.08 -35.89 3.37
C GLN A 220 32.03 -36.40 4.47
N GLU A 221 32.10 -35.72 5.62
CA GLU A 221 32.91 -36.15 6.76
C GLU A 221 32.49 -37.54 7.28
N ILE A 222 31.18 -37.81 7.36
CA ILE A 222 30.64 -39.13 7.72
C ILE A 222 31.06 -40.20 6.72
N GLN A 223 31.04 -39.93 5.41
CA GLN A 223 31.43 -40.90 4.38
C GLN A 223 32.93 -41.21 4.43
N VAL A 224 33.77 -40.19 4.65
CA VAL A 224 35.21 -40.37 4.86
C VAL A 224 35.46 -41.23 6.11
N ALA A 225 34.81 -40.92 7.23
CA ALA A 225 34.94 -41.68 8.47
C ALA A 225 34.51 -43.16 8.29
N LYS A 226 33.37 -43.41 7.62
CA LYS A 226 32.90 -44.77 7.31
C LYS A 226 33.90 -45.55 6.45
N THR A 227 34.52 -44.89 5.47
CA THR A 227 35.51 -45.52 4.58
C THR A 227 36.79 -45.88 5.35
N SER A 228 37.25 -44.97 6.22
CA SER A 228 38.40 -45.22 7.10
C SER A 228 38.15 -46.35 8.10
N LEU A 229 36.95 -46.42 8.69
CA LEU A 229 36.54 -47.52 9.58
C LEU A 229 36.59 -48.87 8.87
N LYS A 230 35.97 -48.99 7.68
CA LYS A 230 36.03 -50.22 6.88
C LYS A 230 37.47 -50.65 6.59
N SER A 231 38.34 -49.71 6.25
CA SER A 231 39.76 -49.99 5.99
C SER A 231 40.49 -50.52 7.23
N LEU A 232 40.18 -50.00 8.42
CA LEU A 232 40.74 -50.48 9.68
C LEU A 232 40.21 -51.87 10.05
N GLU A 233 38.92 -52.13 9.85
CA GLU A 233 38.30 -53.45 10.07
C GLU A 233 38.92 -54.50 9.13
N SER A 234 39.16 -54.15 7.85
CA SER A 234 39.85 -55.01 6.88
C SER A 234 41.29 -55.33 7.28
N LYS A 235 42.02 -54.36 7.86
CA LYS A 235 43.38 -54.60 8.36
C LYS A 235 43.40 -55.49 9.61
N SER A 236 42.46 -55.27 10.53
CA SER A 236 42.28 -56.11 11.73
C SER A 236 41.99 -57.58 11.38
N LEU A 237 41.17 -57.85 10.36
CA LEU A 237 40.87 -59.21 9.91
C LEU A 237 42.08 -59.92 9.27
N ASN A 238 42.94 -59.17 8.57
CA ASN A 238 44.17 -59.74 8.00
C ASN A 238 45.24 -60.02 9.06
N ASP A 239 45.31 -59.23 10.14
CA ASP A 239 46.27 -59.46 11.22
C ASP A 239 45.89 -60.71 12.06
N ASP A 240 44.60 -61.01 12.22
CA ASP A 240 44.13 -62.22 12.92
C ASP A 240 44.34 -63.52 12.10
N GLU A 241 44.36 -63.47 10.75
CA GLU A 241 44.71 -64.62 9.90
C GLU A 241 46.22 -64.94 9.94
N ILE A 242 47.09 -63.95 10.13
CA ILE A 242 48.55 -64.14 10.18
C ILE A 242 49.01 -64.77 11.53
N VAL A 243 48.18 -64.73 12.57
CA VAL A 243 48.50 -65.31 13.89
C VAL A 243 48.04 -66.79 14.03
N GLN A 244 47.31 -67.34 13.04
CA GLN A 244 46.82 -68.73 13.05
C GLN A 244 47.58 -69.73 12.14
N GLU A 245 48.69 -69.34 11.50
CA GLU A 245 49.67 -70.29 10.90
C GLU A 245 50.83 -70.60 11.86
#